data_AF-T0Y6W1-F1
#
_entry.id   AF-T0Y6W1-F1
#
_cell.length_a   1.000
_cell.length_b   1.000
_cell.length_c   1.000
_cell.angle_alpha   90.00
_cell.angle_beta   90.00
_cell.angle_gamma   90.00
#
_symmetry.space_group_name_H-M   'P 1'
#
loop_
_entity.id
_entity.type
_entity.pdbx_description
1 polymer ?
#
loop_
_entity_poly.entity_id
_entity_poly.type
_entity_poly.pdbx_seq_one_letter_code
_entity_poly.pdbx_strand_id
1 'polypeptide(L)'
;MLFLGLGTGLGSAMIVDGKLEPMELAHLPWKKGKTYEDFVGERALKRLGRKKWQKEVFEVVEHLSEALEPEYVVLGGGNVANLKALPPGCRAGDNRNAFPGGLRLWDDPGNPSAA
;
A
#
# COMPACT_ATOMS: atom_id res chain seq x y z
N MET A 1 -11.38 -2.10 -2.42
CA MET A 1 -10.24 -1.16 -2.15
C MET A 1 -8.93 -1.91 -1.91
N LEU A 2 -7.81 -1.47 -2.52
CA LEU A 2 -6.45 -1.92 -2.17
C LEU A 2 -5.71 -0.83 -1.36
N PHE A 3 -5.00 -1.22 -0.31
CA PHE A 3 -4.10 -0.34 0.44
C PHE A 3 -2.65 -0.74 0.21
N LEU A 4 -1.79 0.23 -0.10
CA LEU A 4 -0.34 0.05 -0.17
C LEU A 4 0.35 1.05 0.77
N GLY A 5 1.06 0.51 1.75
CA GLY A 5 1.82 1.25 2.74
C GLY A 5 3.26 1.45 2.29
N LEU A 6 3.61 2.65 1.82
CA LEU A 6 4.97 3.03 1.44
C LEU A 6 5.74 3.50 2.69
N GLY A 7 6.49 2.59 3.30
CA GLY A 7 7.29 2.84 4.50
C GLY A 7 8.75 2.46 4.30
N THR A 8 9.38 1.95 5.37
CA THR A 8 10.70 1.31 5.26
C THR A 8 10.65 0.17 4.23
N GLY A 9 9.58 -0.63 4.31
CA GLY A 9 9.21 -1.66 3.34
C GLY A 9 7.92 -1.33 2.58
N LEU A 10 7.28 -2.36 2.03
CA LEU A 10 5.93 -2.27 1.41
C LEU A 10 4.91 -3.03 2.26
N GLY A 11 3.94 -2.34 2.86
CA GLY A 11 2.77 -2.97 3.47
C GLY A 11 1.63 -3.12 2.47
N SER A 12 0.79 -4.14 2.61
CA SER A 12 -0.39 -4.34 1.76
C SER A 12 -1.58 -4.92 2.50
N ALA A 13 -2.77 -4.48 2.14
CA ALA A 13 -4.03 -5.07 2.58
C ALA A 13 -5.13 -4.76 1.56
N MET A 14 -6.14 -5.59 1.48
CA MET A 14 -7.33 -5.34 0.66
C MET A 14 -8.57 -5.31 1.54
N ILE A 15 -9.56 -4.52 1.12
CA ILE A 15 -10.92 -4.62 1.66
C ILE A 15 -11.84 -4.99 0.50
N VAL A 16 -12.49 -6.15 0.63
CA VAL A 16 -13.44 -6.72 -0.33
C VAL A 16 -14.76 -6.96 0.40
N ASP A 17 -15.84 -6.36 -0.08
CA ASP A 17 -17.17 -6.45 0.54
C ASP A 17 -17.18 -6.18 2.06
N GLY A 18 -16.38 -5.18 2.47
CA GLY A 18 -16.25 -4.78 3.87
C GLY A 18 -15.35 -5.68 4.72
N LYS A 19 -14.79 -6.77 4.18
CA LYS A 19 -13.88 -7.67 4.88
C LYS A 19 -12.43 -7.29 4.65
N LEU A 20 -11.63 -7.27 5.72
CA LEU A 20 -10.20 -7.01 5.67
C LEU A 20 -9.44 -8.29 5.30
N GLU A 21 -8.63 -8.20 4.25
CA GLU A 21 -7.72 -9.25 3.81
C GLU A 21 -6.26 -8.74 3.94
N PRO A 22 -5.50 -9.19 4.96
CA PRO A 22 -4.08 -8.84 5.07
C PRO A 22 -3.27 -9.52 3.96
N MET A 23 -2.27 -8.82 3.42
CA MET A 23 -1.47 -9.33 2.29
C MET A 23 0.02 -9.09 2.49
N GLU A 24 0.85 -10.00 1.97
CA GLU A 24 2.31 -9.88 1.94
C GLU A 24 2.82 -9.75 0.50
N LEU A 25 2.37 -8.71 -0.21
CA LEU A 25 2.76 -8.46 -1.60
C LEU A 25 4.23 -8.01 -1.73
N ALA A 26 4.82 -7.49 -0.65
CA ALA A 26 6.17 -6.94 -0.59
C ALA A 26 7.24 -7.83 -1.24
N HIS A 27 7.15 -9.13 -0.96
CA HIS A 27 8.17 -10.11 -1.31
C HIS A 27 7.89 -10.89 -2.60
N LEU A 28 6.76 -10.60 -3.26
CA LEU A 28 6.47 -11.24 -4.54
C LEU A 28 7.52 -10.85 -5.60
N PRO A 29 7.84 -11.76 -6.54
CA PRO A 29 8.78 -11.48 -7.61
C PRO A 29 8.33 -10.29 -8.46
N TRP A 30 9.30 -9.45 -8.81
CA TRP A 30 9.13 -8.32 -9.70
C TRP A 30 10.22 -8.31 -10.77
N LYS A 31 10.80 -7.15 -11.08
CA LYS A 31 11.83 -7.01 -12.12
C LYS A 31 13.20 -7.43 -11.62
N LYS A 32 14.05 -7.87 -12.55
CA LYS A 32 15.51 -8.06 -12.33
C LYS A 32 15.83 -8.98 -11.15
N GLY A 33 14.99 -10.00 -10.92
CA GLY A 33 15.16 -10.95 -9.82
C GLY A 33 15.03 -10.32 -8.43
N LYS A 34 14.28 -9.22 -8.32
CA LYS A 34 14.02 -8.48 -7.08
C LYS A 34 12.54 -8.45 -6.78
N THR A 35 12.20 -8.07 -5.56
CA THR A 35 10.82 -8.03 -5.05
C THR A 35 10.18 -6.65 -5.26
N TYR A 36 8.88 -6.51 -5.02
CA TYR A 36 8.24 -5.18 -5.04
C TYR A 36 8.89 -4.20 -4.05
N GLU A 37 9.15 -4.64 -2.81
CA GLU A 37 9.76 -3.83 -1.77
C GLU A 37 11.11 -3.24 -2.20
N ASP A 38 11.92 -4.00 -2.93
CA ASP A 38 13.24 -3.56 -3.42
C ASP A 38 13.18 -2.31 -4.32
N PHE A 39 12.00 -1.99 -4.88
CA PHE A 39 11.77 -0.84 -5.75
C PHE A 39 10.94 0.28 -5.12
N VAL A 40 10.04 -0.03 -4.18
CA VAL A 40 9.14 0.98 -3.60
C VAL A 40 9.39 1.29 -2.12
N GLY A 41 10.21 0.50 -1.43
CA GLY A 41 10.62 0.77 -0.05
C GLY A 41 11.58 1.95 0.09
N GLU A 42 11.87 2.33 1.34
CA GLU A 42 12.73 3.49 1.66
C GLU A 42 14.16 3.34 1.10
N ARG A 43 14.71 2.12 1.09
CA ARG A 43 16.03 1.84 0.50
C ARG A 43 16.04 2.16 -1.00
N ALA A 44 14.95 1.87 -1.70
CA ALA A 44 14.79 2.19 -3.11
C ALA A 44 14.66 3.71 -3.32
N LEU A 45 13.89 4.40 -2.47
CA LEU A 45 13.79 5.86 -2.51
C LEU A 45 15.16 6.54 -2.39
N LYS A 46 15.97 6.11 -1.40
CA LYS A 46 17.33 6.63 -1.21
C LYS A 46 18.26 6.32 -2.39
N ARG A 47 18.20 5.09 -2.92
CA ARG A 47 19.06 4.62 -4.02
C ARG A 47 18.71 5.23 -5.38
N LEU A 48 17.41 5.35 -5.70
CA LEU A 48 16.91 5.78 -7.01
C LEU A 48 16.70 7.30 -7.08
N GLY A 49 16.49 7.93 -5.93
CA GLY A 49 16.03 9.31 -5.82
C GLY A 49 14.54 9.45 -6.16
N ARG A 50 13.92 10.52 -5.64
CA ARG A 50 12.46 10.74 -5.66
C ARG A 50 11.81 10.57 -7.04
N LYS A 51 12.40 11.14 -8.10
CA LYS A 51 11.79 11.10 -9.45
C LYS A 51 11.71 9.68 -10.01
N LYS A 52 12.74 8.85 -9.81
CA LYS A 52 12.75 7.47 -10.30
C LYS A 52 11.93 6.56 -9.39
N TRP A 53 12.06 6.72 -8.08
CA TRP A 53 11.23 5.99 -7.11
C TRP A 53 9.73 6.21 -7.34
N GLN A 54 9.29 7.45 -7.60
CA GLN A 54 7.89 7.73 -7.93
C GLN A 54 7.43 6.95 -9.17
N LYS A 55 8.27 6.81 -10.20
CA LYS A 55 7.91 6.01 -11.37
C LYS A 55 7.73 4.53 -11.04
N GLU A 56 8.61 3.97 -10.20
CA GLU A 56 8.46 2.58 -9.74
C GLU A 56 7.19 2.41 -8.91
N VAL A 57 6.87 3.36 -8.02
CA VAL A 57 5.59 3.33 -7.28
C VAL A 57 4.40 3.31 -8.23
N PHE A 58 4.41 4.14 -9.28
CA PHE A 58 3.31 4.20 -10.24
C PHE A 58 3.16 2.89 -11.01
N GLU A 59 4.27 2.29 -11.42
CA GLU A 59 4.25 1.03 -12.17
C GLU A 59 3.82 -0.16 -11.30
N VAL A 60 4.23 -0.19 -10.02
CA VAL A 60 3.77 -1.20 -9.07
C VAL A 60 2.26 -1.05 -8.80
N VAL A 61 1.77 0.17 -8.66
CA VAL A 61 0.34 0.43 -8.50
C VAL A 61 -0.44 -0.04 -9.72
N GLU A 62 0.01 0.31 -10.92
CA GLU A 62 -0.62 -0.08 -12.19
C GLU A 62 -0.71 -1.61 -12.28
N HIS A 63 0.41 -2.31 -12.10
CA HIS A 63 0.46 -3.76 -12.20
C HIS A 63 -0.41 -4.47 -11.15
N LEU A 64 -0.37 -4.02 -9.89
CA LEU A 64 -1.22 -4.60 -8.85
C LEU A 64 -2.70 -4.26 -9.07
N SER A 65 -3.00 -3.12 -9.70
CA SER A 65 -4.38 -2.76 -10.05
C SER A 65 -4.91 -3.65 -11.18
N GLU A 66 -4.09 -3.97 -12.17
CA GLU A 66 -4.45 -4.94 -13.22
C GLU A 66 -4.65 -6.36 -12.65
N ALA A 67 -3.82 -6.77 -11.69
CA ALA A 67 -3.88 -8.12 -11.13
C ALA A 67 -5.05 -8.32 -10.14
N LEU A 68 -5.38 -7.30 -9.34
CA LEU A 68 -6.31 -7.40 -8.22
C LEU A 68 -7.63 -6.66 -8.47
N GLU A 69 -7.73 -5.90 -9.56
CA GLU A 69 -8.90 -5.12 -9.99
C GLU A 69 -9.59 -4.33 -8.85
N PRO A 70 -8.85 -3.56 -8.02
CA PRO A 70 -9.48 -2.78 -6.96
C PRO A 70 -10.26 -1.60 -7.55
N GLU A 71 -11.40 -1.27 -6.95
CA GLU A 71 -12.16 -0.06 -7.32
C GLU A 71 -11.34 1.23 -7.18
N TYR A 72 -10.46 1.26 -6.19
CA TYR A 72 -9.49 2.33 -5.96
C TYR A 72 -8.34 1.86 -5.04
N VAL A 73 -7.22 2.58 -5.11
CA VAL A 73 -6.03 2.34 -4.30
C VAL A 73 -5.83 3.47 -3.29
N VAL A 74 -5.51 3.11 -2.05
CA VAL A 74 -5.07 4.05 -1.02
C VAL A 74 -3.57 3.90 -0.82
N LEU A 75 -2.81 4.97 -1.10
CA LEU A 75 -1.39 5.04 -0.82
C LEU A 75 -1.18 5.65 0.56
N GLY A 76 -0.74 4.85 1.52
CA GLY A 76 -0.43 5.28 2.88
C GLY A 76 1.04 5.09 3.25
N GLY A 77 1.38 5.30 4.52
CA GLY A 77 2.76 5.19 5.00
C GLY A 77 3.57 6.48 4.84
N GLY A 78 4.68 6.57 5.58
CA GLY A 78 5.46 7.80 5.70
C GLY A 78 6.06 8.31 4.39
N ASN A 79 6.32 7.44 3.43
CA ASN A 79 6.94 7.84 2.16
C ASN A 79 5.95 8.43 1.15
N VAL A 80 4.64 8.39 1.38
CA VAL A 80 3.64 9.00 0.48
C VAL A 80 3.85 10.50 0.30
N ALA A 81 4.33 11.19 1.34
CA ALA A 81 4.66 12.61 1.27
C ALA A 81 5.77 12.94 0.24
N ASN A 82 6.51 11.94 -0.26
CA ASN A 82 7.51 12.11 -1.30
C ASN A 82 6.92 12.03 -2.72
N LEU A 83 5.65 11.66 -2.89
CA LEU A 83 4.99 11.66 -4.20
C LEU A 83 4.56 13.08 -4.57
N LYS A 84 4.97 13.55 -5.75
CA LYS A 84 4.52 14.86 -6.26
C LYS A 84 3.11 14.81 -6.85
N ALA A 85 2.69 13.63 -7.30
CA ALA A 85 1.39 13.35 -7.88
C ALA A 85 1.03 11.91 -7.53
N LEU A 86 -0.26 11.58 -7.64
CA LEU A 86 -0.75 10.23 -7.44
C LEU A 86 -1.01 9.55 -8.79
N PRO A 87 -0.82 8.23 -8.89
CA PRO A 87 -1.26 7.47 -10.06
C PRO A 87 -2.79 7.59 -10.24
N PRO A 88 -3.32 7.32 -11.45
CA PRO A 88 -4.76 7.19 -11.66
C PRO A 88 -5.40 6.18 -10.69
N GLY A 89 -6.64 6.42 -10.27
CA GLY A 89 -7.36 5.55 -9.33
C GLY A 89 -6.82 5.56 -7.89
N CYS A 90 -5.82 6.40 -7.58
CA CYS A 90 -5.23 6.49 -6.25
C CYS A 90 -5.71 7.71 -5.46
N ARG A 91 -5.78 7.52 -4.14
CA ARG A 91 -5.85 8.61 -3.15
C ARG A 91 -4.77 8.45 -2.09
N ALA A 92 -4.29 9.57 -1.55
CA ALA A 92 -3.38 9.55 -0.42
C ALA A 92 -4.14 9.22 0.86
N GLY A 93 -3.63 8.27 1.63
CA GLY A 93 -4.07 7.97 2.98
C GLY A 93 -3.40 8.90 3.98
N ASP A 94 -4.17 9.34 4.98
CA ASP A 94 -3.62 10.04 6.14
C ASP A 94 -3.12 9.02 7.18
N ASN A 95 -1.91 9.21 7.72
CA ASN A 95 -1.36 8.35 8.78
C ASN A 95 -2.27 8.32 10.02
N ARG A 96 -3.05 9.38 10.26
CA ARG A 96 -4.05 9.42 11.35
C ARG A 96 -5.12 8.35 11.20
N ASN A 97 -5.30 7.76 10.01
CA ASN A 97 -6.24 6.66 9.79
C ASN A 97 -5.84 5.36 10.50
N ALA A 98 -4.59 5.23 10.97
CA ALA A 98 -4.17 4.06 11.76
C ALA A 98 -4.99 3.92 13.05
N PHE A 99 -5.28 5.04 13.74
CA PHE A 99 -6.04 5.04 14.99
C PHE A 99 -7.51 4.59 14.83
N PRO A 100 -8.34 5.23 13.96
CA PRO A 100 -9.71 4.78 13.74
C PRO A 100 -9.76 3.40 13.08
N GLY A 101 -8.74 3.01 12.29
CA GLY A 101 -8.64 1.64 11.78
C GLY A 101 -8.48 0.61 12.91
N GLY A 102 -7.61 0.90 13.88
CA GLY A 102 -7.45 0.07 15.07
C GLY A 102 -8.71 0.00 15.94
N LEU A 103 -9.41 1.12 16.15
CA LEU A 103 -10.68 1.13 16.89
C LEU A 103 -11.76 0.27 16.21
N ARG A 104 -11.91 0.41 14.88
CA ARG A 104 -12.87 -0.39 14.09
C ARG A 104 -12.62 -1.89 14.16
N LEU A 105 -11.38 -2.32 14.42
CA LEU A 105 -11.07 -3.74 14.59
C LEU A 105 -11.74 -4.31 15.85
N TRP A 106 -11.87 -3.51 16.92
CA TRP A 106 -12.50 -3.93 18.18
C TRP A 106 -14.02 -3.72 18.19
N ASP A 107 -14.49 -2.68 17.49
CA ASP A 107 -15.93 -2.38 17.38
C ASP A 107 -16.65 -3.24 16.33
N ASP A 108 -15.95 -4.14 15.64
CA ASP A 108 -16.55 -5.05 14.66
C ASP A 108 -17.41 -6.11 15.38
N PRO A 109 -18.74 -6.14 15.17
CA PRO A 109 -19.64 -7.13 15.78
C PRO A 109 -19.31 -8.58 15.38
N GLY A 110 -18.53 -8.77 14.31
CA GLY A 110 -18.04 -10.07 13.86
C GLY A 110 -16.70 -10.48 14.48
N ASN A 111 -16.07 -9.65 15.30
CA ASN A 111 -14.78 -9.97 15.91
C ASN A 111 -14.95 -10.90 17.14
N PRO A 112 -14.44 -12.15 17.10
CA PRO A 112 -14.54 -13.08 18.22
C PRO A 112 -13.74 -12.65 19.46
N SER A 113 -12.86 -11.64 19.35
CA SER A 113 -12.10 -11.07 20.47
C SER A 113 -12.77 -9.88 21.16
N ALA A 114 -13.96 -9.45 20.71
CA ALA A 114 -14.67 -8.30 21.25
C ALA A 114 -15.61 -8.62 22.43
N ALA A 115 -15.45 -9.79 23.07
CA ALA A 115 -16.22 -10.24 24.23
C ALA A 115 -15.46 -10.08 25.55
#